data_AF-A0A7Y4VN53-F1
#
_entry.id   AF-A0A7Y4VN53-F1
#
_cell.length_a   1.000
_cell.length_b   1.000
_cell.length_c   1.000
_cell.angle_alpha   90.00
_cell.angle_beta   90.00
_cell.angle_gamma   90.00
#
_symmetry.space_group_name_H-M   'P 1'
#
loop_
_entity.id
_entity.type
_entity.pdbx_description
1 polymer ?
#
loop_
_entity_poly.entity_id
_entity_poly.type
_entity_poly.pdbx_seq_one_letter_code
_entity_poly.pdbx_strand_id
1 'polypeptide(L)'
;TEDVWQAQLPGYRFPVLELFRDQTQSGCGSATSASGPFYCSADERVYIDLSFYEELKNQLNAPGDFAQAYVIAHEVGHHIQHLRGITDKVHAMREKLSEEEYNKLSVKLELQADFLAGMWAHYAKDNRDFIEEGDIEEALNAAAAIGDDRLQKKFQGTVVPDSFTHGTSEQRVRWFLKGFKTGDMAQGDTFSTDNL
;
A
#
# COMPACT_ATOMS: atom_id res chain seq x y z
N THR A 1 -10.90 -1.76 8.61
CA THR A 1 -10.44 -0.42 8.17
C THR A 1 -11.50 0.64 8.36
N GLU A 2 -12.75 0.31 8.05
CA GLU A 2 -13.90 1.21 7.96
C GLU A 2 -14.13 2.11 9.20
N ASP A 3 -14.19 1.53 10.40
CA ASP A 3 -14.42 2.26 11.66
C ASP A 3 -13.35 3.34 11.93
N VAL A 4 -12.09 3.05 11.62
CA VAL A 4 -10.97 3.97 11.83
C VAL A 4 -11.10 5.18 10.91
N TRP A 5 -11.30 4.95 9.61
CA TRP A 5 -11.30 6.05 8.65
C TRP A 5 -12.55 6.92 8.74
N GLN A 6 -13.70 6.38 9.15
CA GLN A 6 -14.86 7.22 9.48
C GLN A 6 -14.57 8.20 10.63
N ALA A 7 -13.82 7.77 11.65
CA ALA A 7 -13.45 8.63 12.77
C ALA A 7 -12.38 9.67 12.39
N GLN A 8 -11.42 9.29 11.54
CA GLN A 8 -10.30 10.16 11.13
C GLN A 8 -10.65 11.10 9.97
N LEU A 9 -11.64 10.76 9.15
CA LEU A 9 -12.01 11.48 7.93
C LEU A 9 -13.52 11.75 7.89
N PRO A 10 -14.00 12.92 8.35
CA PRO A 10 -15.40 13.29 8.22
C PRO A 10 -15.87 13.25 6.76
N GLY A 11 -16.94 12.52 6.48
CA GLY A 11 -17.45 12.32 5.12
C GLY A 11 -16.71 11.25 4.32
N TYR A 12 -15.92 10.39 4.98
CA TYR A 12 -15.30 9.22 4.36
C TYR A 12 -16.33 8.35 3.64
N ARG A 13 -16.02 8.02 2.39
CA ARG A 13 -16.75 7.04 1.59
C ARG A 13 -15.93 5.76 1.59
N PHE A 14 -16.61 4.63 1.62
CA PHE A 14 -15.94 3.34 1.64
C PHE A 14 -15.60 2.90 0.22
N PRO A 15 -14.39 2.35 -0.02
CA PRO A 15 -14.13 1.63 -1.25
C PRO A 15 -14.91 0.31 -1.22
N VAL A 16 -15.25 -0.22 -2.40
CA VAL A 16 -15.77 -1.58 -2.50
C VAL A 16 -14.61 -2.57 -2.58
N LEU A 17 -14.61 -3.58 -1.72
CA LEU A 17 -13.65 -4.68 -1.81
C LEU A 17 -14.17 -5.73 -2.80
N GLU A 18 -13.41 -6.00 -3.85
CA GLU A 18 -13.65 -7.06 -4.82
C GLU A 18 -12.58 -8.14 -4.70
N LEU A 19 -13.02 -9.32 -4.26
CA LEU A 19 -12.18 -10.52 -4.23
C LEU A 19 -12.39 -11.29 -5.52
N PHE A 20 -11.31 -11.65 -6.21
CA PHE A 20 -11.36 -12.41 -7.45
C PHE A 20 -10.33 -13.54 -7.47
N ARG A 21 -10.39 -14.36 -8.51
CA ARG A 21 -9.39 -15.40 -8.81
C ARG A 21 -9.09 -15.39 -10.30
N ASP A 22 -7.82 -15.51 -10.66
CA ASP A 22 -7.27 -15.53 -12.02
C ASP A 22 -7.41 -14.21 -12.81
N GLN A 23 -8.63 -13.71 -13.01
CA GLN A 23 -8.90 -12.49 -13.77
C GLN A 23 -10.20 -11.80 -13.34
N THR A 24 -10.21 -10.47 -13.42
CA THR A 24 -11.43 -9.64 -13.33
C THR A 24 -11.35 -8.44 -14.28
N GLN A 25 -12.47 -7.74 -14.46
CA GLN A 25 -12.55 -6.48 -15.19
C GLN A 25 -12.75 -5.33 -14.20
N SER A 26 -11.76 -4.44 -14.10
CA SER A 26 -11.84 -3.24 -13.28
C SER A 26 -12.19 -1.99 -14.12
N GLY A 27 -12.54 -0.90 -13.45
CA GLY A 27 -12.67 0.43 -14.04
C GLY A 27 -11.36 0.97 -14.61
N CYS A 28 -10.21 0.42 -14.20
CA CYS A 28 -8.88 0.78 -14.67
C CYS A 28 -8.37 -0.14 -15.80
N GLY A 29 -9.17 -1.14 -16.20
CA GLY A 29 -8.82 -2.11 -17.24
C GLY A 29 -8.93 -3.56 -16.77
N SER A 30 -8.49 -4.49 -17.61
CA SER A 30 -8.44 -5.91 -17.24
C SER A 30 -7.34 -6.15 -16.22
N ALA A 31 -7.66 -6.87 -15.14
CA ALA A 31 -6.73 -7.23 -14.08
C ALA A 31 -6.57 -8.74 -14.01
N THR A 32 -5.35 -9.20 -13.77
CA THR A 32 -5.01 -10.63 -13.69
C THR A 32 -4.28 -10.92 -12.39
N SER A 33 -4.10 -12.19 -12.04
CA SER A 33 -3.26 -12.59 -10.89
C SER A 33 -1.85 -12.00 -10.91
N ALA A 34 -1.30 -11.71 -12.10
CA ALA A 34 0.02 -11.09 -12.24
C ALA A 34 0.06 -9.62 -11.81
N SER A 35 -1.10 -8.97 -11.64
CA SER A 35 -1.21 -7.57 -11.25
C SER A 35 -1.03 -7.35 -9.74
N GLY A 36 -1.17 -8.40 -8.93
CA GLY A 36 -1.23 -8.27 -7.47
C GLY A 36 -2.50 -7.54 -6.98
N PRO A 37 -2.60 -7.26 -5.67
CA PRO A 37 -3.62 -6.37 -5.11
C PRO A 37 -3.46 -4.94 -5.64
N PHE A 38 -4.57 -4.23 -5.83
CA PHE A 38 -4.53 -2.82 -6.24
C PHE A 38 -5.83 -2.08 -5.93
N TYR A 39 -5.73 -0.77 -5.78
CA TYR A 39 -6.87 0.16 -5.78
C TYR A 39 -7.06 0.81 -7.15
N CYS A 40 -8.31 0.88 -7.62
CA CYS A 40 -8.67 1.61 -8.83
C CYS A 40 -9.49 2.86 -8.49
N SER A 41 -8.97 4.04 -8.85
CA SER A 41 -9.65 5.31 -8.62
C SER A 41 -10.85 5.56 -9.54
N ALA A 42 -10.92 4.90 -10.70
CA ALA A 42 -11.99 5.11 -11.67
C ALA A 42 -13.34 4.50 -11.23
N ASP A 43 -13.31 3.46 -10.40
CA ASP A 43 -14.50 2.80 -9.86
C ASP A 43 -14.52 2.71 -8.32
N GLU A 44 -13.51 3.31 -7.68
CA GLU A 44 -13.32 3.36 -6.23
C GLU A 44 -13.32 1.97 -5.55
N ARG A 45 -12.67 0.99 -6.18
CA ARG A 45 -12.59 -0.38 -5.66
C ARG A 45 -11.18 -0.82 -5.30
N VAL A 46 -11.10 -1.65 -4.26
CA VAL A 46 -9.91 -2.44 -3.91
C VAL A 46 -10.09 -3.83 -4.49
N TYR A 47 -9.16 -4.26 -5.31
CA TYR A 47 -9.15 -5.57 -5.95
C TYR A 47 -8.09 -6.44 -5.30
N ILE A 48 -8.47 -7.66 -4.90
CA ILE A 48 -7.54 -8.63 -4.35
C ILE A 48 -7.77 -9.99 -5.00
N ASP A 49 -6.71 -10.51 -5.62
CA ASP A 49 -6.70 -11.89 -6.06
C ASP A 49 -6.44 -12.81 -4.86
N LEU A 50 -7.33 -13.77 -4.63
CA LEU A 50 -7.18 -14.77 -3.57
C LEU A 50 -5.92 -15.64 -3.75
N SER A 51 -5.41 -15.80 -4.98
CA SER A 51 -4.16 -16.53 -5.22
C SER A 51 -2.93 -15.79 -4.70
N PHE A 52 -3.00 -14.46 -4.57
CA PHE A 52 -1.92 -13.64 -4.02
C PHE A 52 -1.62 -13.99 -2.56
N TYR A 53 -2.61 -14.37 -1.76
CA TYR A 53 -2.38 -14.79 -0.38
C TYR A 53 -1.60 -16.11 -0.29
N GLU A 54 -1.76 -17.00 -1.26
CA GLU A 54 -0.95 -18.21 -1.38
C GLU A 54 0.49 -17.85 -1.77
N GLU A 55 0.68 -16.85 -2.64
CA GLU A 55 2.00 -16.35 -3.02
C GLU A 55 2.73 -15.65 -1.87
N LEU A 56 2.04 -14.78 -1.13
CA LEU A 56 2.56 -14.12 0.08
C LEU A 56 3.10 -15.12 1.09
N LYS A 57 2.29 -16.16 1.37
CA LYS A 57 2.64 -17.22 2.30
C LYS A 57 3.81 -18.06 1.78
N ASN A 58 3.69 -18.60 0.56
CA ASN A 58 4.57 -19.66 0.08
C ASN A 58 5.85 -19.13 -0.57
N GLN A 59 5.78 -17.97 -1.24
CA GLN A 59 6.89 -17.41 -2.00
C GLN A 59 7.57 -16.26 -1.27
N LEU A 60 6.81 -15.38 -0.61
CA LEU A 60 7.35 -14.19 0.05
C LEU A 60 7.72 -14.44 1.53
N ASN A 61 7.36 -15.61 2.07
CA ASN A 61 7.59 -16.00 3.45
C ASN A 61 7.04 -14.95 4.43
N ALA A 62 5.89 -14.38 4.08
CA ALA A 62 5.09 -13.48 4.91
C ALA A 62 3.72 -14.13 5.15
N PRO A 63 3.67 -15.23 5.91
CA PRO A 63 2.41 -15.82 6.34
C PRO A 63 1.73 -14.90 7.38
N GLY A 64 0.47 -15.19 7.68
CA GLY A 64 -0.28 -14.51 8.74
C GLY A 64 -1.50 -13.77 8.22
N ASP A 65 -2.52 -13.64 9.08
CA ASP A 65 -3.73 -12.87 8.78
C ASP A 65 -3.45 -11.36 8.82
N PHE A 66 -2.50 -10.91 9.65
CA PHE A 66 -2.15 -9.50 9.71
C PHE A 66 -1.36 -9.03 8.48
N ALA A 67 -0.58 -9.91 7.84
CA ALA A 67 0.02 -9.63 6.53
C ALA A 67 -1.06 -9.34 5.46
N GLN A 68 -2.19 -10.07 5.48
CA GLN A 68 -3.31 -9.82 4.57
C GLN A 68 -4.04 -8.52 4.92
N ALA A 69 -4.21 -8.25 6.21
CA ALA A 69 -4.82 -7.02 6.70
C ALA A 69 -3.99 -5.79 6.32
N TYR A 70 -2.65 -5.88 6.38
CA TYR A 70 -1.73 -4.85 5.91
C TYR A 70 -1.93 -4.53 4.42
N VAL A 71 -2.02 -5.55 3.56
CA VAL A 71 -2.27 -5.37 2.11
C VAL A 71 -3.59 -4.63 1.89
N ILE A 72 -4.68 -5.06 2.53
CA ILE A 72 -5.97 -4.37 2.43
C ILE A 72 -5.85 -2.91 2.92
N ALA A 73 -5.17 -2.69 4.05
CA ALA A 73 -5.00 -1.35 4.60
C ALA A 73 -4.15 -0.44 3.70
N HIS A 74 -3.17 -1.00 2.99
CA HIS A 74 -2.36 -0.31 2.00
C HIS A 74 -3.22 0.13 0.81
N GLU A 75 -4.03 -0.76 0.23
CA GLU A 75 -4.94 -0.40 -0.86
C GLU A 75 -6.01 0.61 -0.44
N VAL A 76 -6.49 0.52 0.80
CA VAL A 76 -7.37 1.56 1.39
C VAL A 76 -6.62 2.89 1.55
N GLY A 77 -5.30 2.86 1.78
CA GLY A 77 -4.42 4.03 1.75
C GLY A 77 -4.49 4.77 0.41
N HIS A 78 -4.45 4.05 -0.71
CA HIS A 78 -4.66 4.64 -2.04
C HIS A 78 -6.05 5.22 -2.24
N HIS A 79 -7.09 4.57 -1.70
CA HIS A 79 -8.43 5.16 -1.70
C HIS A 79 -8.47 6.50 -0.97
N ILE A 80 -7.81 6.61 0.18
CA ILE A 80 -7.73 7.87 0.95
C ILE A 80 -6.96 8.93 0.17
N GLN A 81 -5.85 8.57 -0.48
CA GLN A 81 -5.11 9.47 -1.36
C GLN A 81 -5.99 10.01 -2.49
N HIS A 82 -6.80 9.15 -3.10
CA HIS A 82 -7.76 9.55 -4.12
C HIS A 82 -8.82 10.52 -3.56
N LEU A 83 -9.43 10.21 -2.41
CA LEU A 83 -10.38 11.11 -1.75
C LEU A 83 -9.78 12.48 -1.38
N ARG A 84 -8.47 12.54 -1.15
CA ARG A 84 -7.71 13.77 -0.88
C ARG A 84 -7.20 14.47 -2.15
N GLY A 85 -7.47 13.92 -3.33
CA GLY A 85 -7.02 14.44 -4.63
C GLY A 85 -5.51 14.36 -4.84
N ILE A 86 -4.80 13.49 -4.10
CA ILE A 86 -3.36 13.30 -4.22
C ILE A 86 -3.04 12.46 -5.45
N THR A 87 -3.77 11.36 -5.65
CA THR A 87 -3.62 10.47 -6.82
C THR A 87 -3.76 11.25 -8.13
N ASP A 88 -4.79 12.10 -8.24
CA ASP A 88 -5.05 12.88 -9.45
C ASP A 88 -3.92 13.89 -9.73
N LYS A 89 -3.35 14.50 -8.69
CA LYS A 89 -2.19 15.39 -8.82
C LYS A 89 -0.96 14.66 -9.32
N VAL A 90 -0.68 13.46 -8.79
CA VAL A 90 0.45 12.63 -9.25
C VAL A 90 0.25 12.22 -10.70
N HIS A 91 -0.92 11.70 -11.06
CA HIS A 91 -1.23 11.28 -12.43
C HIS A 91 -1.12 12.45 -13.44
N ALA A 92 -1.56 13.65 -13.07
CA ALA A 92 -1.44 14.85 -13.91
C ALA A 92 0.02 15.30 -14.18
N MET A 93 1.02 14.71 -13.51
CA MET A 93 2.43 14.94 -13.76
C MET A 93 3.05 13.94 -14.74
N ARG A 94 2.37 12.83 -15.07
CA ARG A 94 2.90 11.76 -15.95
C ARG A 94 3.34 12.28 -17.32
N GLU A 95 2.56 13.18 -17.91
CA GLU A 95 2.87 13.76 -19.24
C GLU A 95 3.90 14.89 -19.18
N LYS A 96 4.26 15.36 -17.98
CA LYS A 96 5.10 16.56 -17.76
C LYS A 96 6.51 16.23 -17.31
N LEU A 97 6.74 15.00 -16.86
CA LEU A 97 7.99 14.56 -16.25
C LEU A 97 8.64 13.45 -17.06
N SER A 98 9.94 13.31 -16.92
CA SER A 98 10.62 12.09 -17.36
C SER A 98 10.11 10.88 -16.57
N GLU A 99 10.35 9.68 -17.10
CA GLU A 99 9.97 8.43 -16.43
C GLU A 99 10.62 8.32 -15.04
N GLU A 100 11.90 8.64 -14.91
CA GLU A 100 12.62 8.62 -13.64
C GLU A 100 12.02 9.60 -12.60
N GLU A 101 11.68 10.82 -13.02
CA GLU A 101 11.05 11.82 -12.15
C GLU A 101 9.64 11.39 -11.73
N TYR A 102 8.87 10.78 -12.63
CA TYR A 102 7.56 10.23 -12.30
C TYR A 102 7.66 9.03 -11.36
N ASN A 103 8.66 8.17 -11.54
CA ASN A 103 8.92 7.03 -10.66
C ASN A 103 9.18 7.51 -9.22
N LYS A 104 9.92 8.61 -9.03
CA LYS A 104 10.11 9.24 -7.72
C LYS A 104 8.79 9.71 -7.08
N LEU A 105 7.86 10.24 -7.87
CA LEU A 105 6.51 10.59 -7.36
C LEU A 105 5.69 9.34 -7.03
N SER A 106 5.83 8.27 -7.81
CA SER A 106 5.16 6.99 -7.55
C SER A 106 5.64 6.40 -6.23
N VAL A 107 6.95 6.37 -5.99
CA VAL A 107 7.51 5.92 -4.70
C VAL A 107 6.96 6.76 -3.53
N LYS A 108 6.87 8.08 -3.67
CA LYS A 108 6.27 8.94 -2.62
C LYS A 108 4.80 8.58 -2.36
N LEU A 109 4.03 8.28 -3.40
CA LEU A 109 2.62 7.86 -3.29
C LEU A 109 2.51 6.52 -2.53
N GLU A 110 3.30 5.53 -2.91
CA GLU A 110 3.32 4.19 -2.30
C GLU A 110 3.73 4.23 -0.83
N LEU A 111 4.78 4.99 -0.49
CA LEU A 111 5.22 5.15 0.90
C LEU A 111 4.19 5.87 1.78
N GLN A 112 3.38 6.76 1.20
CA GLN A 112 2.28 7.37 1.95
C GLN A 112 1.13 6.38 2.16
N ALA A 113 0.88 5.45 1.22
CA ALA A 113 -0.08 4.36 1.44
C ALA A 113 0.39 3.43 2.56
N ASP A 114 1.70 3.12 2.64
CA ASP A 114 2.29 2.39 3.78
C ASP A 114 2.12 3.13 5.10
N PHE A 115 2.33 4.45 5.12
CA PHE A 115 2.07 5.27 6.30
C PHE A 115 0.61 5.21 6.75
N LEU A 116 -0.33 5.32 5.81
CA LEU A 116 -1.77 5.23 6.11
C LEU A 116 -2.16 3.84 6.61
N ALA A 117 -1.57 2.76 6.07
CA ALA A 117 -1.74 1.41 6.59
C ALA A 117 -1.22 1.28 8.03
N GLY A 118 -0.07 1.89 8.32
CA GLY A 118 0.47 1.98 9.69
C GLY A 118 -0.45 2.72 10.64
N MET A 119 -0.98 3.88 10.23
CA MET A 119 -1.97 4.63 11.01
C MET A 119 -3.24 3.82 11.26
N TRP A 120 -3.72 3.07 10.26
CA TRP A 120 -4.84 2.18 10.46
C TRP A 120 -4.52 1.14 11.55
N ALA A 121 -3.35 0.52 11.50
CA ALA A 121 -2.89 -0.44 12.51
C ALA A 121 -2.77 0.19 13.91
N HIS A 122 -2.34 1.46 14.01
CA HIS A 122 -2.29 2.21 15.28
C HIS A 122 -3.65 2.22 15.98
N TYR A 123 -4.71 2.62 15.25
CA TYR A 123 -6.05 2.70 15.81
C TYR A 123 -6.78 1.36 15.88
N ALA A 124 -6.42 0.40 15.03
CA ALA A 124 -6.96 -0.96 15.07
C ALA A 124 -6.52 -1.69 16.34
N LYS A 125 -5.30 -1.43 16.82
CA LYS A 125 -4.77 -1.94 18.10
C LYS A 125 -5.67 -1.60 19.30
N ASP A 126 -6.15 -0.36 19.35
CA ASP A 126 -6.85 0.15 20.53
C ASP A 126 -8.34 -0.18 20.54
N ASN A 127 -8.92 -0.45 19.36
CA ASN A 127 -10.36 -0.69 19.23
C ASN A 127 -10.74 -2.18 19.32
N ARG A 128 -9.78 -3.09 19.23
CA ARG A 128 -10.03 -4.52 19.08
C ARG A 128 -8.85 -5.30 19.67
N ASP A 129 -9.11 -6.35 20.46
CA ASP A 129 -8.10 -7.34 20.94
C ASP A 129 -7.50 -8.18 19.77
N PHE A 130 -7.30 -7.55 18.61
CA PHE A 130 -7.01 -8.17 17.31
C PHE A 130 -5.54 -8.07 16.88
N ILE A 131 -4.72 -7.30 17.60
CA ILE A 131 -3.29 -7.17 17.29
C ILE A 131 -2.50 -7.87 18.39
N GLU A 132 -2.04 -9.07 18.10
CA GLU A 132 -1.19 -9.88 18.96
C GLU A 132 0.29 -9.43 18.87
N GLU A 133 1.07 -9.87 19.85
CA GLU A 133 2.52 -9.70 19.85
C GLU A 133 3.13 -10.60 18.76
N GLY A 134 3.28 -10.04 17.55
CA GLY A 134 3.76 -10.76 16.37
C GLY A 134 3.14 -10.23 15.07
N ASP A 135 1.89 -9.76 15.14
CA ASP A 135 1.12 -9.26 13.99
C ASP A 135 1.79 -8.05 13.32
N ILE A 136 2.33 -7.13 14.13
CA ILE A 136 3.11 -6.02 13.59
C ILE A 136 4.36 -6.54 12.88
N GLU A 137 5.03 -7.58 13.38
CA GLU A 137 6.16 -8.19 12.67
C GLU A 137 5.72 -8.83 11.35
N GLU A 138 4.53 -9.45 11.28
CA GLU A 138 3.96 -9.96 10.03
C GLU A 138 3.74 -8.85 9.00
N ALA A 139 3.16 -7.71 9.40
CA ALA A 139 3.01 -6.55 8.52
C ALA A 139 4.35 -5.98 8.06
N LEU A 140 5.34 -5.88 8.96
CA LEU A 140 6.68 -5.42 8.60
C LEU A 140 7.36 -6.37 7.62
N ASN A 141 7.20 -7.69 7.83
CA ASN A 141 7.71 -8.71 6.93
C ASN A 141 7.06 -8.63 5.55
N ALA A 142 5.75 -8.42 5.49
CA ALA A 142 5.02 -8.21 4.23
C ALA A 142 5.46 -6.90 3.53
N ALA A 143 5.54 -5.80 4.26
CA ALA A 143 6.01 -4.51 3.75
C ALA A 143 7.43 -4.61 3.18
N ALA A 144 8.32 -5.29 3.91
CA ALA A 144 9.69 -5.57 3.47
C ALA A 144 9.75 -6.61 2.34
N ALA A 145 8.75 -7.46 2.15
CA ALA A 145 8.75 -8.49 1.11
C ALA A 145 8.41 -7.93 -0.28
N ILE A 146 7.62 -6.87 -0.32
CA ILE A 146 7.06 -6.26 -1.54
C ILE A 146 7.88 -5.02 -1.97
N GLY A 147 8.95 -4.66 -1.26
CA GLY A 147 9.88 -3.61 -1.70
C GLY A 147 10.56 -3.94 -3.03
N ASP A 148 10.72 -2.94 -3.90
CA ASP A 148 11.24 -3.12 -5.26
C ASP A 148 12.65 -3.72 -5.28
N ASP A 149 13.50 -3.33 -4.33
CA ASP A 149 14.86 -3.85 -4.18
C ASP A 149 14.89 -5.36 -3.91
N ARG A 150 13.94 -5.86 -3.12
CA ARG A 150 13.83 -7.28 -2.80
C ARG A 150 13.19 -8.05 -3.95
N LEU A 151 12.13 -7.52 -4.55
CA LEU A 151 11.46 -8.16 -5.70
C LEU A 151 12.39 -8.24 -6.91
N GLN A 152 13.06 -7.14 -7.27
CA GLN A 152 14.03 -7.14 -8.37
C GLN A 152 15.20 -8.08 -8.09
N LYS A 153 15.78 -8.06 -6.87
CA LYS A 153 16.87 -8.99 -6.53
C LYS A 153 16.42 -10.46 -6.60
N LYS A 154 15.18 -10.77 -6.21
CA LYS A 154 14.64 -12.13 -6.23
C LYS A 154 14.32 -12.63 -7.64
N PHE A 155 13.71 -11.80 -8.48
CA PHE A 155 13.22 -12.20 -9.81
C PHE A 155 14.17 -11.87 -10.96
N GLN A 156 14.97 -10.81 -10.85
CA GLN A 156 15.85 -10.31 -11.91
C GLN A 156 17.35 -10.46 -11.56
N GLY A 157 17.68 -10.66 -10.27
CA GLY A 157 19.06 -10.85 -9.80
C GLY A 157 19.88 -9.57 -9.65
N THR A 158 19.37 -8.43 -10.13
CA THR A 158 20.00 -7.10 -10.05
C THR A 158 18.99 -6.05 -9.59
N VAL A 159 19.47 -4.99 -8.95
CA VAL A 159 18.63 -3.88 -8.46
C VAL A 159 18.91 -2.63 -9.29
N VAL A 160 17.85 -2.00 -9.82
CA VAL A 160 17.93 -0.77 -10.62
C VAL A 160 17.09 0.32 -9.95
N PRO A 161 17.68 1.18 -9.10
CA PRO A 161 16.94 2.15 -8.29
C PRO A 161 16.04 3.10 -9.10
N ASP A 162 16.47 3.52 -10.28
CA ASP A 162 15.73 4.48 -11.12
C ASP A 162 14.40 3.90 -11.67
N SER A 163 14.24 2.57 -11.60
CA SER A 163 13.02 1.86 -12.03
C SER A 163 12.02 1.61 -10.91
N PHE A 164 12.33 2.03 -9.68
CA PHE A 164 11.46 1.79 -8.53
C PHE A 164 10.16 2.58 -8.65
N THR A 165 9.05 1.91 -8.35
CA THR A 165 7.71 2.51 -8.30
C THR A 165 7.08 2.40 -6.91
N HIS A 166 7.50 1.42 -6.10
CA HIS A 166 6.97 1.12 -4.76
C HIS A 166 7.96 1.46 -3.62
N GLY A 167 9.22 1.72 -3.96
CA GLY A 167 10.26 2.09 -3.00
C GLY A 167 11.00 0.88 -2.43
N THR A 168 12.02 1.15 -1.61
CA THR A 168 12.83 0.07 -1.01
C THR A 168 12.10 -0.59 0.15
N SER A 169 12.45 -1.83 0.43
CA SER A 169 11.97 -2.59 1.59
C SER A 169 12.15 -1.80 2.90
N GLU A 170 13.27 -1.10 3.05
CA GLU A 170 13.54 -0.25 4.22
C GLU A 170 12.58 0.95 4.30
N GLN A 171 12.34 1.63 3.17
CA GLN A 171 11.45 2.79 3.12
C GLN A 171 10.02 2.40 3.50
N ARG A 172 9.51 1.30 2.91
CA ARG A 172 8.16 0.80 3.18
C ARG A 172 7.96 0.48 4.66
N VAL A 173 8.90 -0.26 5.25
CA VAL A 173 8.94 -0.55 6.69
C VAL A 173 8.97 0.72 7.53
N ARG A 174 9.82 1.69 7.16
CA ARG A 174 9.98 2.95 7.89
C ARG A 174 8.68 3.75 7.91
N TRP A 175 8.01 3.92 6.77
CA TRP A 175 6.80 4.72 6.68
C TRP A 175 5.61 4.04 7.34
N PHE A 176 5.47 2.71 7.21
CA PHE A 176 4.50 1.95 7.98
C PHE A 176 4.71 2.13 9.49
N LEU A 177 5.94 1.95 9.98
CA LEU A 177 6.26 2.14 11.41
C LEU A 177 6.00 3.57 11.88
N LYS A 178 6.27 4.57 11.04
CA LYS A 178 5.99 5.97 11.38
C LYS A 178 4.50 6.17 11.60
N GLY A 179 3.65 5.73 10.66
CA GLY A 179 2.20 5.81 10.79
C GLY A 179 1.67 5.04 12.00
N PHE A 180 2.20 3.84 12.23
CA PHE A 180 1.85 3.01 13.38
C PHE A 180 2.22 3.66 14.72
N LYS A 181 3.37 4.33 14.80
CA LYS A 181 3.81 4.98 16.04
C LYS A 181 3.07 6.28 16.31
N THR A 182 2.80 7.07 15.27
CA THR A 182 2.27 8.43 15.46
C THR A 182 0.75 8.47 15.50
N GLY A 183 0.07 7.65 14.68
CA GLY A 183 -1.38 7.76 14.48
C GLY A 183 -1.82 9.12 13.91
N ASP A 184 -0.89 9.96 13.44
CA ASP A 184 -1.15 11.36 13.11
C ASP A 184 -1.00 11.62 11.61
N MET A 185 -2.12 11.89 10.93
CA MET A 185 -2.17 12.10 9.49
C MET A 185 -1.26 13.24 9.01
N ALA A 186 -1.00 14.25 9.85
CA ALA A 186 -0.12 15.37 9.49
C ALA A 186 1.35 14.96 9.32
N GLN A 187 1.74 13.78 9.84
CA GLN A 187 3.12 13.28 9.73
C GLN A 187 3.36 12.40 8.50
N GLY A 188 2.33 12.19 7.67
CA GLY A 188 2.34 11.31 6.49
C GLY A 188 2.70 11.98 5.17
N ASP A 189 3.21 13.21 5.18
CA ASP A 189 3.58 13.92 3.95
C ASP A 189 4.93 13.44 3.41
N THR A 190 4.89 12.43 2.53
CA THR A 190 6.04 11.91 1.78
C THR A 190 6.47 12.83 0.64
N PHE A 191 5.60 13.74 0.19
CA PHE A 191 5.88 14.62 -0.94
C PHE A 191 6.80 15.76 -0.53
N SER A 192 6.70 16.23 0.72
CA SER A 192 7.50 17.34 1.27
C SER A 192 8.84 16.95 1.91
N THR A 193 9.31 15.70 1.75
CA THR A 193 10.61 15.24 2.27
C THR A 193 11.46 14.57 1.19
N ASP A 194 12.78 14.77 1.27
CA ASP A 194 13.78 14.05 0.47
C ASP A 194 14.36 12.84 1.22
N ASN A 195 14.14 12.78 2.54
CA ASN A 195 14.47 11.61 3.35
C ASN A 195 13.24 10.71 3.45
N LEU A 196 13.09 9.87 2.43
CA LEU A 196 12.10 8.80 2.35
C LEU A 196 12.58 7.59 3.13
#